data_AF-A0A4Q2Z3A0-F1
#
_entry.id   AF-A0A4Q2Z3A0-F1
#
_cell.length_a   1.000
_cell.length_b   1.000
_cell.length_c   1.000
_cell.angle_alpha   90.00
_cell.angle_beta   90.00
_cell.angle_gamma   90.00
#
_symmetry.space_group_name_H-M   'P 1'
#
loop_
_entity.id
_entity.type
_entity.pdbx_description
1 polymer ?
#
loop_
_entity_poly.entity_id
_entity_poly.type
_entity_poly.pdbx_seq_one_letter_code
_entity_poly.pdbx_strand_id
1 'polypeptide(L)'
;LDLLVNNEDVLKVFHAGGQDIEIVYNLTGKTPHPLFDSQIAAMALGQGEQIGYSNLVDTYLGINVDKGARFTDWSRRPLDKRQIDYAICDVTYLSEIFPKMLEKLRKTGRGDWLDQEMERLADPENYRNDPELSWQRVRVSSRKPEVLGRLKALARWRELEAQGKDLPRGRIVKDETLADLAGNPPRKQSDLGKVRGLSAAWAGNDIGGRMMDALANAEPMSTEEMPSRDDRKPALGKDGALVADLLKLLLKIRAKEINVAARLLARSEDLEALAAGQRDGLSILQGWRYEQFGRDAVELVEGQLGFTVKNGKLKMTRTEEPAE
;
A
#
# COMPACT_ATOMS: atom_id res chain seq x y z
N LEU A 1 22.38 -3.71 11.77
CA LEU A 1 21.58 -3.46 10.56
C LEU A 1 22.29 -3.96 9.30
N ASP A 2 23.63 -3.94 9.23
CA ASP A 2 24.39 -4.49 8.09
C ASP A 2 24.02 -5.93 7.74
N LEU A 3 23.78 -6.80 8.72
CA LEU A 3 23.31 -8.17 8.45
C LEU A 3 21.98 -8.21 7.66
N LEU A 4 21.10 -7.23 7.87
CA LEU A 4 19.82 -7.16 7.18
C LEU A 4 19.97 -6.68 5.73
N VAL A 5 20.82 -5.67 5.50
CA VAL A 5 20.86 -4.94 4.21
C VAL A 5 22.13 -5.14 3.37
N ASN A 6 23.18 -5.75 3.92
CA ASN A 6 24.48 -5.95 3.28
C ASN A 6 24.94 -7.42 3.31
N ASN A 7 24.03 -8.37 3.49
CA ASN A 7 24.34 -9.80 3.46
C ASN A 7 23.28 -10.56 2.65
N GLU A 8 23.64 -10.93 1.42
CA GLU A 8 22.78 -11.68 0.50
C GLU A 8 22.79 -13.20 0.73
N ASP A 9 23.80 -13.72 1.45
CA ASP A 9 23.92 -15.15 1.77
C ASP A 9 22.90 -15.61 2.83
N VAL A 10 22.28 -14.65 3.53
CA VAL A 10 21.33 -14.91 4.62
C VAL A 10 19.95 -14.44 4.21
N LEU A 11 18.97 -15.35 4.17
CA LEU A 11 17.57 -15.01 3.96
C LEU A 11 16.95 -14.37 5.21
N LYS A 12 16.31 -13.22 5.07
CA LYS A 12 15.61 -12.54 6.17
C LYS A 12 14.14 -12.91 6.17
N VAL A 13 13.65 -13.55 7.23
CA VAL A 13 12.25 -14.00 7.35
C VAL A 13 11.44 -13.01 8.18
N PHE A 14 10.32 -12.55 7.63
CA PHE A 14 9.37 -11.63 8.25
C PHE A 14 7.97 -12.22 8.29
N HIS A 15 7.09 -11.58 9.07
CA HIS A 15 5.66 -11.80 9.02
C HIS A 15 4.94 -10.46 8.95
N ALA A 16 4.28 -10.18 7.83
CA ALA A 16 3.64 -8.87 7.60
C ALA A 16 4.64 -7.70 7.73
N GLY A 17 5.86 -7.89 7.22
CA GLY A 17 7.04 -7.09 7.53
C GLY A 17 7.12 -5.73 6.84
N GLY A 18 6.11 -5.29 6.09
CA GLY A 18 6.18 -4.04 5.33
C GLY A 18 6.52 -2.81 6.19
N GLN A 19 5.99 -2.73 7.42
CA GLN A 19 6.35 -1.64 8.34
C GLN A 19 7.74 -1.82 8.97
N ASP A 20 8.18 -3.05 9.20
CA ASP A 20 9.52 -3.32 9.71
C ASP A 20 10.59 -2.97 8.66
N ILE A 21 10.33 -3.28 7.40
CA ILE A 21 11.19 -2.92 6.27
C ILE A 21 11.28 -1.40 6.11
N GLU A 22 10.17 -0.67 6.29
CA GLU A 22 10.16 0.80 6.29
C GLU A 22 11.09 1.37 7.37
N ILE A 23 11.10 0.79 8.58
CA ILE A 23 12.01 1.19 9.65
C ILE A 23 13.47 0.95 9.23
N VAL A 24 13.78 -0.22 8.66
CA VAL A 24 15.15 -0.53 8.18
C VAL A 24 15.57 0.44 7.07
N TYR A 25 14.68 0.75 6.14
CA TYR A 25 14.93 1.72 5.08
C TYR A 25 15.21 3.12 5.64
N ASN A 26 14.38 3.61 6.55
CA ASN A 26 14.57 4.93 7.16
C ASN A 26 15.92 5.05 7.91
N LEU A 27 16.42 3.94 8.47
CA LEU A 27 17.70 3.91 9.19
C LEU A 27 18.93 3.69 8.30
N THR A 28 18.78 3.11 7.11
CA THR A 28 19.92 2.64 6.30
C THR A 28 19.92 3.10 4.85
N GLY A 29 18.80 3.65 4.36
CA GLY A 29 18.57 3.93 2.94
C GLY A 29 18.42 2.67 2.06
N LYS A 30 18.41 1.48 2.66
CA LYS A 30 18.33 0.18 1.99
C LYS A 30 17.25 -0.70 2.61
N THR A 31 16.78 -1.67 1.85
CA THR A 31 15.83 -2.70 2.31
C THR A 31 16.55 -4.03 2.55
N PRO A 32 16.01 -4.91 3.41
CA PRO A 32 16.56 -6.24 3.55
C PRO A 32 16.45 -7.05 2.26
N HIS A 33 17.52 -7.66 1.77
CA HIS A 33 17.49 -8.53 0.58
C HIS A 33 18.54 -9.63 0.66
N PRO A 34 18.23 -10.91 0.40
CA PRO A 34 16.91 -11.45 0.06
C PRO A 34 16.01 -11.56 1.30
N LEU A 35 14.68 -11.47 1.10
CA LEU A 35 13.70 -11.57 2.18
C LEU A 35 12.60 -12.60 1.86
N PHE A 36 11.92 -13.07 2.90
CA PHE A 36 10.72 -13.90 2.80
C PHE A 36 9.66 -13.40 3.77
N ASP A 37 8.46 -13.06 3.27
CA ASP A 37 7.31 -12.70 4.10
C ASP A 37 6.31 -13.85 4.19
N SER A 38 6.14 -14.36 5.42
CA SER A 38 5.25 -15.47 5.72
C SER A 38 3.75 -15.14 5.58
N GLN A 39 3.33 -13.88 5.68
CA GLN A 39 1.94 -13.49 5.44
C GLN A 39 1.63 -13.52 3.94
N ILE A 40 2.55 -13.07 3.09
CA ILE A 40 2.41 -13.19 1.63
C ILE A 40 2.43 -14.66 1.21
N ALA A 41 3.32 -15.47 1.78
CA ALA A 41 3.32 -16.92 1.56
C ALA A 41 2.01 -17.58 1.98
N ALA A 42 1.41 -17.15 3.09
CA ALA A 42 0.12 -17.66 3.54
C ALA A 42 -1.01 -17.32 2.55
N MET A 43 -0.98 -16.14 1.93
CA MET A 43 -1.91 -15.78 0.87
C MET A 43 -1.80 -16.73 -0.33
N ALA A 44 -0.57 -17.06 -0.74
CA ALA A 44 -0.31 -17.99 -1.83
C ALA A 44 -0.64 -19.44 -1.49
N LEU A 45 -0.76 -19.78 -0.21
CA LEU A 45 -1.18 -21.11 0.27
C LEU A 45 -2.67 -21.19 0.62
N GLY A 46 -3.44 -20.14 0.35
CA GLY A 46 -4.89 -20.12 0.60
C GLY A 46 -5.26 -20.01 2.09
N GLN A 47 -4.34 -19.55 2.95
CA GLN A 47 -4.52 -19.47 4.40
C GLN A 47 -5.10 -18.13 4.88
N GLY A 48 -5.61 -17.30 3.95
CA GLY A 48 -6.22 -16.00 4.21
C GLY A 48 -5.32 -14.81 3.89
N GLU A 49 -5.95 -13.65 3.68
CA GLU A 49 -5.30 -12.40 3.27
C GLU A 49 -4.51 -11.70 4.37
N GLN A 50 -4.97 -11.85 5.62
CA GLN A 50 -4.45 -11.13 6.78
C GLN A 50 -4.31 -12.08 7.96
N ILE A 51 -3.77 -13.28 7.71
CA ILE A 51 -3.44 -14.18 8.82
C ILE A 51 -2.42 -13.45 9.71
N GLY A 52 -2.75 -13.30 10.99
CA GLY A 52 -1.84 -12.73 11.98
C GLY A 52 -0.87 -13.78 12.51
N TYR A 53 0.26 -13.34 13.03
CA TYR A 53 1.35 -14.21 13.47
C TYR A 53 0.90 -15.30 14.43
N SER A 54 0.15 -14.96 15.49
CA SER A 54 -0.35 -15.94 16.45
C SER A 54 -1.20 -17.05 15.80
N ASN A 55 -2.03 -16.71 14.81
CA ASN A 55 -2.86 -17.68 14.11
C ASN A 55 -2.01 -18.54 13.16
N LEU A 56 -0.97 -17.97 12.57
CA LEU A 56 0.00 -18.71 11.75
C LEU A 56 0.73 -19.74 12.61
N VAL A 57 1.21 -19.35 13.79
CA VAL A 57 1.87 -20.23 14.76
C VAL A 57 0.94 -21.37 15.20
N ASP A 58 -0.28 -21.05 15.57
CA ASP A 58 -1.29 -22.06 15.94
C ASP A 58 -1.57 -23.04 14.78
N THR A 59 -1.73 -22.53 13.56
CA THR A 59 -2.02 -23.35 12.37
C THR A 59 -0.89 -24.33 12.03
N TYR A 60 0.37 -23.93 12.21
CA TYR A 60 1.52 -24.74 11.80
C TYR A 60 2.12 -25.58 12.92
N LEU A 61 2.03 -25.11 14.17
CA LEU A 61 2.70 -25.71 15.33
C LEU A 61 1.73 -26.10 16.45
N GLY A 62 0.46 -25.66 16.41
CA GLY A 62 -0.51 -25.89 17.48
C GLY A 62 -0.19 -25.14 18.78
N ILE A 63 0.59 -24.05 18.69
CA ILE A 63 1.05 -23.26 19.82
C ILE A 63 0.23 -21.96 19.92
N ASN A 64 -0.31 -21.68 21.09
CA ASN A 64 -0.99 -20.43 21.37
C ASN A 64 0.01 -19.36 21.85
N VAL A 65 0.12 -18.26 21.11
CA VAL A 65 1.01 -17.14 21.44
C VAL A 65 0.24 -16.06 22.18
N ASP A 66 0.75 -15.64 23.34
CA ASP A 66 0.20 -14.52 24.12
C ASP A 66 0.38 -13.19 23.37
N LYS A 67 -0.67 -12.36 23.35
CA LYS A 67 -0.74 -11.05 22.68
C LYS A 67 -0.49 -9.87 23.63
N GLY A 68 -0.13 -10.15 24.89
CA GLY A 68 -0.23 -9.21 26.01
C GLY A 68 0.60 -7.92 25.96
N ALA A 69 1.65 -7.81 25.14
CA ALA A 69 2.54 -6.63 25.11
C ALA A 69 2.49 -5.80 23.82
N ARG A 70 1.55 -6.07 22.91
CA ARG A 70 1.45 -5.38 21.60
C ARG A 70 1.36 -3.85 21.70
N PHE A 71 0.60 -3.33 22.67
CA PHE A 71 0.36 -1.89 22.87
C PHE A 71 1.03 -1.38 24.15
N THR A 72 2.36 -1.52 24.23
CA THR A 72 3.18 -0.99 25.33
C THR A 72 4.16 0.06 24.81
N ASP A 73 4.66 0.91 25.70
CA ASP A 73 5.71 1.86 25.36
C ASP A 73 7.05 1.14 25.24
N TRP A 74 7.46 0.85 24.01
CA TRP A 74 8.72 0.18 23.66
C TRP A 74 9.95 1.10 23.76
N SER A 75 9.77 2.39 24.03
CA SER A 75 10.86 3.35 24.24
C SER A 75 11.37 3.34 25.68
N ARG A 76 10.52 2.97 26.65
CA ARG A 76 10.85 2.95 28.08
C ARG A 76 11.98 1.98 28.39
N ARG A 77 12.87 2.37 29.31
CA ARG A 77 13.96 1.51 29.82
C ARG A 77 13.97 1.43 31.35
N PRO A 78 14.35 0.26 31.92
CA PRO A 78 14.56 -1.03 31.24
C PRO A 78 13.24 -1.60 30.68
N LEU A 79 13.33 -2.50 29.70
CA LEU A 79 12.17 -3.26 29.22
C LEU A 79 11.70 -4.21 30.33
N ASP A 80 10.38 -4.40 30.46
CA ASP A 80 9.85 -5.38 31.40
C ASP A 80 9.92 -6.81 30.84
N LYS A 81 9.80 -7.81 31.73
CA LYS A 81 9.87 -9.22 31.34
C LYS A 81 8.83 -9.59 30.28
N ARG A 82 7.63 -9.02 30.34
CA ARG A 82 6.53 -9.32 29.42
C ARG A 82 6.82 -8.79 28.01
N GLN A 83 7.42 -7.61 27.90
CA GLN A 83 7.92 -7.04 26.65
C GLN A 83 9.02 -7.92 26.04
N ILE A 84 9.97 -8.38 26.85
CA ILE A 84 11.05 -9.26 26.39
C ILE A 84 10.50 -10.60 25.89
N ASP A 85 9.65 -11.25 26.69
CA ASP A 85 9.03 -12.54 26.34
C ASP A 85 8.21 -12.43 25.04
N TYR A 86 7.44 -11.34 24.90
CA TYR A 86 6.67 -11.06 23.68
C TYR A 86 7.58 -10.88 22.46
N ALA A 87 8.65 -10.08 22.56
CA ALA A 87 9.57 -9.82 21.44
C ALA A 87 10.32 -11.08 20.98
N ILE A 88 10.70 -11.96 21.91
CA ILE A 88 11.31 -13.26 21.60
C ILE A 88 10.28 -14.15 20.87
N CYS A 89 9.04 -14.15 21.34
CA CYS A 89 7.97 -14.96 20.78
C CYS A 89 7.66 -14.60 19.32
N ASP A 90 7.72 -13.32 18.95
CA ASP A 90 7.46 -12.81 17.59
C ASP A 90 8.47 -13.30 16.53
N VAL A 91 9.61 -13.87 16.93
CA VAL A 91 10.63 -14.40 15.99
C VAL A 91 10.88 -15.91 16.13
N THR A 92 10.70 -16.48 17.33
CA THR A 92 11.13 -17.85 17.64
C THR A 92 10.49 -18.89 16.72
N TYR A 93 9.18 -18.77 16.47
CA TYR A 93 8.46 -19.78 15.70
C TYR A 93 8.56 -19.58 14.18
N LEU A 94 8.96 -18.39 13.71
CA LEU A 94 9.11 -18.13 12.27
C LEU A 94 10.16 -19.02 11.63
N SER A 95 11.27 -19.33 12.32
CA SER A 95 12.30 -20.23 11.80
C SER A 95 11.82 -21.66 11.61
N GLU A 96 10.82 -22.11 12.37
CA GLU A 96 10.23 -23.44 12.23
C GLU A 96 9.12 -23.49 11.17
N ILE A 97 8.37 -22.39 11.03
CA ILE A 97 7.26 -22.28 10.09
C ILE A 97 7.77 -22.10 8.66
N PHE A 98 8.80 -21.29 8.46
CA PHE A 98 9.34 -20.97 7.14
C PHE A 98 9.65 -22.21 6.28
N PRO A 99 10.41 -23.23 6.74
CA PRO A 99 10.73 -24.40 5.93
C PRO A 99 9.47 -25.18 5.52
N LYS A 100 8.47 -25.27 6.41
CA LYS A 100 7.19 -25.95 6.13
C LYS A 100 6.38 -25.21 5.05
N MET A 101 6.38 -23.87 5.08
CA MET A 101 5.74 -23.07 4.04
C MET A 101 6.46 -23.22 2.70
N LEU A 102 7.79 -23.17 2.71
CA LEU A 102 8.61 -23.32 1.51
C LEU A 102 8.38 -24.68 0.82
N GLU A 103 8.29 -25.76 1.60
CA GLU A 103 7.98 -27.10 1.05
C GLU A 103 6.60 -27.13 0.37
N LYS A 104 5.58 -26.52 0.99
CA LYS A 104 4.24 -26.42 0.40
C LYS A 104 4.22 -25.55 -0.87
N LEU A 105 4.98 -24.45 -0.89
CA LEU A 105 5.10 -23.59 -2.08
C LEU A 105 5.76 -24.33 -3.24
N ARG A 106 6.81 -25.11 -2.96
CA ARG A 106 7.46 -25.97 -3.96
C ARG A 106 6.49 -27.02 -4.52
N LYS A 107 5.72 -27.69 -3.65
CA LYS A 107 4.71 -28.69 -4.07
C LYS A 107 3.58 -28.08 -4.91
N THR A 108 3.22 -26.83 -4.66
CA THR A 108 2.17 -26.13 -5.42
C THR A 108 2.68 -25.42 -6.67
N GLY A 109 4.00 -25.39 -6.91
CA GLY A 109 4.60 -24.70 -8.05
C GLY A 109 4.49 -23.18 -7.97
N ARG A 110 4.39 -22.60 -6.76
CA ARG A 110 4.15 -21.17 -6.53
C ARG A 110 5.40 -20.41 -6.08
N GLY A 111 6.58 -21.02 -6.14
CA GLY A 111 7.85 -20.38 -5.76
C GLY A 111 8.05 -19.06 -6.50
N ASP A 112 7.97 -19.09 -7.83
CA ASP A 112 8.15 -17.93 -8.70
C ASP A 112 7.14 -16.80 -8.41
N TRP A 113 5.94 -17.15 -7.93
CA TRP A 113 4.95 -16.14 -7.55
C TRP A 113 5.44 -15.36 -6.34
N LEU A 114 5.98 -16.08 -5.35
CA LEU A 114 6.52 -15.47 -4.14
C LEU A 114 7.78 -14.68 -4.43
N ASP A 115 8.67 -15.18 -5.27
CA ASP A 115 9.90 -14.46 -5.62
C ASP A 115 9.55 -13.06 -6.17
N GLN A 116 8.56 -12.97 -7.07
CA GLN A 116 8.09 -11.67 -7.58
C GLN A 116 7.48 -10.78 -6.48
N GLU A 117 6.78 -11.35 -5.50
CA GLU A 117 6.24 -10.56 -4.39
C GLU A 117 7.32 -10.14 -3.39
N MET A 118 8.35 -10.96 -3.17
CA MET A 118 9.49 -10.61 -2.34
C MET A 118 10.32 -9.50 -2.98
N GLU A 119 10.55 -9.56 -4.28
CA GLU A 119 11.22 -8.48 -5.02
C GLU A 119 10.43 -7.17 -4.96
N ARG A 120 9.10 -7.22 -5.14
CA ARG A 120 8.24 -6.04 -4.94
C ARG A 120 8.33 -5.52 -3.51
N LEU A 121 8.26 -6.38 -2.50
CA LEU A 121 8.33 -5.96 -1.10
C LEU A 121 9.72 -5.42 -0.74
N ALA A 122 10.78 -5.93 -1.37
CA ALA A 122 12.15 -5.49 -1.14
C ALA A 122 12.50 -4.20 -1.90
N ASP A 123 11.69 -3.72 -2.84
CA ASP A 123 12.00 -2.49 -3.59
C ASP A 123 12.06 -1.25 -2.65
N PRO A 124 13.22 -0.59 -2.52
CA PRO A 124 13.39 0.61 -1.69
C PRO A 124 12.46 1.76 -2.06
N GLU A 125 12.05 1.86 -3.33
CA GLU A 125 11.17 2.93 -3.81
C GLU A 125 9.81 2.93 -3.11
N ASN A 126 9.34 1.78 -2.62
CA ASN A 126 8.10 1.67 -1.87
C ASN A 126 8.14 2.37 -0.50
N TYR A 127 9.33 2.58 0.05
CA TYR A 127 9.55 3.15 1.39
C TYR A 127 10.12 4.56 1.34
N ARG A 128 10.49 5.04 0.14
CA ARG A 128 11.04 6.36 -0.06
C ARG A 128 10.02 7.45 0.29
N ASN A 129 10.36 8.25 1.29
CA ASN A 129 9.58 9.43 1.68
C ASN A 129 10.22 10.69 1.07
N ASP A 130 9.93 10.94 -0.21
CA ASP A 130 10.38 12.14 -0.92
C ASP A 130 9.49 13.35 -0.58
N PRO A 131 10.03 14.41 0.07
CA PRO A 131 9.29 15.65 0.34
C PRO A 131 8.65 16.27 -0.90
N GLU A 132 9.26 16.14 -2.08
CA GLU A 132 8.74 16.71 -3.34
C GLU A 132 7.48 16.01 -3.86
N LEU A 133 7.26 14.76 -3.46
CA LEU A 133 6.11 13.94 -3.89
C LEU A 133 5.01 13.87 -2.81
N SER A 134 5.25 14.43 -1.63
CA SER A 134 4.33 14.42 -0.47
C SER A 134 2.90 14.86 -0.80
N TRP A 135 2.77 15.81 -1.73
CA TRP A 135 1.49 16.41 -2.11
C TRP A 135 0.55 15.43 -2.80
N GLN A 136 1.08 14.39 -3.47
CA GLN A 136 0.27 13.40 -4.18
C GLN A 136 -0.63 12.60 -3.24
N ARG A 137 -0.26 12.52 -1.96
CA ARG A 137 -1.05 11.84 -0.91
C ARG A 137 -2.18 12.72 -0.36
N VAL A 138 -2.15 14.02 -0.64
CA VAL A 138 -3.14 14.99 -0.14
C VAL A 138 -4.24 15.19 -1.17
N ARG A 139 -5.48 14.84 -0.80
CA ARG A 139 -6.62 15.01 -1.70
C ARG A 139 -7.00 16.48 -1.83
N VAL A 140 -7.02 16.98 -3.07
CA VAL A 140 -7.47 18.34 -3.41
C VAL A 140 -8.46 18.29 -4.57
N SER A 141 -9.50 19.12 -4.52
CA SER A 141 -10.54 19.18 -5.56
C SER A 141 -10.18 20.07 -6.75
N SER A 142 -9.35 21.10 -6.52
CA SER A 142 -8.91 22.04 -7.55
C SER A 142 -7.78 21.45 -8.41
N ARG A 143 -7.86 21.67 -9.73
CA ARG A 143 -6.78 21.38 -10.69
C ARG A 143 -6.11 22.64 -11.23
N LYS A 144 -6.35 23.80 -10.60
CA LYS A 144 -5.70 25.04 -11.00
C LYS A 144 -4.20 24.93 -10.71
N PRO A 145 -3.30 25.21 -11.68
CA PRO A 145 -1.85 25.11 -11.49
C PRO A 145 -1.36 25.88 -10.25
N GLU A 146 -1.95 27.03 -9.96
CA GLU A 146 -1.58 27.86 -8.80
C GLU A 146 -1.95 27.19 -7.47
N VAL A 147 -3.07 26.44 -7.42
CA VAL A 147 -3.47 25.71 -6.21
C VAL A 147 -2.60 24.48 -6.01
N LEU A 148 -2.31 23.74 -7.09
CA LEU A 148 -1.47 22.55 -7.02
C LEU A 148 -0.01 22.91 -6.70
N GLY A 149 0.50 24.01 -7.24
CA GLY A 149 1.81 24.56 -6.92
C GLY A 149 1.94 24.92 -5.43
N ARG A 150 0.96 25.65 -4.89
CA ARG A 150 0.89 25.92 -3.43
C ARG A 150 0.79 24.64 -2.60
N LEU A 151 -0.01 23.67 -3.03
CA LEU A 151 -0.13 22.39 -2.33
C LEU A 151 1.20 21.64 -2.31
N LYS A 152 1.93 21.62 -3.43
CA LYS A 152 3.27 21.02 -3.52
C LYS A 152 4.24 21.68 -2.54
N ALA A 153 4.33 23.01 -2.57
CA ALA A 153 5.20 23.77 -1.66
C ALA A 153 4.85 23.54 -0.17
N LEU A 154 3.55 23.59 0.16
CA LEU A 154 3.05 23.35 1.51
C LEU A 154 3.30 21.91 1.99
N ALA A 155 3.06 20.91 1.14
CA ALA A 155 3.27 19.51 1.50
C ALA A 155 4.75 19.20 1.72
N ARG A 156 5.62 19.73 0.86
CA ARG A 156 7.08 19.65 1.03
C ARG A 156 7.53 20.29 2.33
N TRP A 157 7.10 21.52 2.61
CA TRP A 157 7.41 22.21 3.87
C TRP A 157 6.97 21.39 5.08
N ARG A 158 5.73 20.89 5.05
CA ARG A 158 5.18 20.09 6.16
C ARG A 158 6.00 18.82 6.38
N GLU A 159 6.40 18.14 5.31
CA GLU A 159 7.20 16.92 5.41
C GLU A 159 8.57 17.21 6.05
N LEU A 160 9.24 18.28 5.64
CA LEU A 160 10.51 18.71 6.24
C LEU A 160 10.37 19.11 7.73
N GLU A 161 9.31 19.84 8.09
CA GLU A 161 9.02 20.18 9.50
C GLU A 161 8.73 18.94 10.34
N ALA A 162 7.98 17.98 9.78
CA ALA A 162 7.63 16.74 10.45
C ALA A 162 8.88 15.89 10.72
N GLN A 163 9.73 15.71 9.71
CA GLN A 163 11.00 14.99 9.81
C GLN A 163 11.97 15.67 10.79
N GLY A 164 12.14 16.99 10.67
CA GLY A 164 13.04 17.75 11.54
C GLY A 164 12.64 17.75 13.02
N LYS A 165 11.38 17.45 13.32
CA LYS A 165 10.85 17.38 14.70
C LYS A 165 10.56 15.97 15.18
N ASP A 166 10.75 14.96 14.33
CA ASP A 166 10.33 13.58 14.58
C ASP A 166 8.85 13.48 15.02
N LEU A 167 7.98 14.15 14.26
CA LEU A 167 6.55 14.17 14.50
C LEU A 167 5.77 13.66 13.29
N PRO A 168 4.67 12.92 13.49
CA PRO A 168 3.77 12.60 12.38
C PRO A 168 3.30 13.86 11.66
N ARG A 169 3.32 13.89 10.32
CA ARG A 169 2.95 15.07 9.50
C ARG A 169 1.60 15.71 9.89
N GLY A 170 0.61 14.90 10.25
CA GLY A 170 -0.70 15.36 10.69
C GLY A 170 -0.71 16.10 12.04
N ARG A 171 0.35 15.96 12.85
CA ARG A 171 0.57 16.75 14.06
C ARG A 171 1.08 18.17 13.77
N ILE A 172 1.70 18.37 12.60
CA ILE A 172 2.10 19.71 12.13
C ILE A 172 0.88 20.43 11.56
N VAL A 173 0.32 19.90 10.46
CA VAL A 173 -0.92 20.38 9.82
C VAL A 173 -1.66 19.20 9.20
N LYS A 174 -2.98 19.09 9.42
CA LYS A 174 -3.81 18.02 8.82
C LYS A 174 -3.95 18.20 7.30
N ASP A 175 -4.17 17.10 6.58
CA ASP A 175 -4.31 17.10 5.12
C ASP A 175 -5.42 18.05 4.65
N GLU A 176 -6.56 18.07 5.34
CA GLU A 176 -7.70 18.92 4.96
C GLU A 176 -7.38 20.41 5.13
N THR A 177 -6.68 20.77 6.21
CA THR A 177 -6.23 22.15 6.46
C THR A 177 -5.17 22.57 5.45
N LEU A 178 -4.27 21.65 5.07
CA LEU A 178 -3.25 21.92 4.05
C LEU A 178 -3.89 22.18 2.67
N ALA A 179 -4.88 21.38 2.29
CA ALA A 179 -5.64 21.56 1.05
C ALA A 179 -6.44 22.88 1.04
N ASP A 180 -7.05 23.25 2.18
CA ASP A 180 -7.76 24.53 2.31
C ASP A 180 -6.80 25.73 2.19
N LEU A 181 -5.64 25.69 2.84
CA LEU A 181 -4.59 26.71 2.72
C LEU A 181 -4.08 26.86 1.28
N ALA A 182 -3.95 25.76 0.55
CA ALA A 182 -3.57 25.81 -0.87
C ALA A 182 -4.67 26.47 -1.74
N GLY A 183 -5.94 26.20 -1.44
CA GLY A 183 -7.09 26.79 -2.14
C GLY A 183 -7.30 28.27 -1.80
N ASN A 184 -7.20 28.61 -0.52
CA ASN A 184 -7.51 29.90 0.07
C ASN A 184 -6.30 30.42 0.88
N PRO A 185 -5.21 30.86 0.22
CA PRO A 185 -4.00 31.24 0.93
C PRO A 185 -4.21 32.51 1.78
N PRO A 186 -3.71 32.54 3.02
CA PRO A 186 -3.72 33.74 3.86
C PRO A 186 -2.83 34.83 3.27
N ARG A 187 -3.17 36.11 3.50
CA ARG A 187 -2.39 37.25 2.98
C ARG A 187 -1.20 37.61 3.86
N LYS A 188 -1.31 37.33 5.16
CA LYS A 188 -0.28 37.61 6.18
C LYS A 188 -0.35 36.57 7.28
N GLN A 189 0.78 36.37 7.97
CA GLN A 189 0.89 35.36 9.02
C GLN A 189 -0.17 35.51 10.13
N SER A 190 -0.53 36.74 10.51
CA SER A 190 -1.55 36.97 11.53
C SER A 190 -2.92 36.36 11.20
N ASP A 191 -3.20 36.12 9.92
CA ASP A 191 -4.46 35.51 9.48
C ASP A 191 -4.50 34.00 9.74
N LEU A 192 -3.34 33.35 9.96
CA LEU A 192 -3.25 31.92 10.28
C LEU A 192 -3.99 31.53 11.55
N GLY A 193 -4.04 32.43 12.54
CA GLY A 193 -4.78 32.18 13.78
C GLY A 193 -6.30 32.04 13.58
N LYS A 194 -6.83 32.41 12.40
CA LYS A 194 -8.25 32.28 12.02
C LYS A 194 -8.52 31.06 11.14
N VAL A 195 -7.48 30.37 10.68
CA VAL A 195 -7.62 29.20 9.80
C VAL A 195 -8.13 28.02 10.61
N ARG A 196 -9.20 27.38 10.12
CA ARG A 196 -9.77 26.21 10.77
C ARG A 196 -8.75 25.07 10.79
N GLY A 197 -8.46 24.55 11.98
CA GLY A 197 -7.52 23.45 12.17
C GLY A 197 -6.12 23.90 12.60
N LEU A 198 -5.84 25.21 12.62
CA LEU A 198 -4.65 25.78 13.25
C LEU A 198 -5.03 26.41 14.61
N SER A 199 -4.08 26.46 15.54
CA SER A 199 -4.26 27.17 16.82
C SER A 199 -3.97 28.67 16.68
N ALA A 200 -4.47 29.50 17.59
CA ALA A 200 -4.24 30.95 17.57
C ALA A 200 -2.74 31.34 17.57
N ALA A 201 -1.88 30.51 18.17
CA ALA A 201 -0.42 30.70 18.19
C ALA A 201 0.23 30.79 16.79
N TRP A 202 -0.42 30.26 15.74
CA TRP A 202 0.09 30.35 14.37
C TRP A 202 0.14 31.78 13.82
N ALA A 203 -0.57 32.71 14.44
CA ALA A 203 -0.55 34.12 14.06
C ALA A 203 0.84 34.79 14.17
N GLY A 204 1.78 34.19 14.91
CA GLY A 204 3.12 34.75 15.10
C GLY A 204 4.21 33.75 15.53
N ASN A 205 4.00 32.44 15.40
CA ASN A 205 5.04 31.45 15.70
C ASN A 205 6.00 31.23 14.51
N ASP A 206 7.20 30.72 14.77
CA ASP A 206 8.22 30.54 13.72
C ASP A 206 7.80 29.53 12.65
N ILE A 207 7.04 28.50 13.04
CA ILE A 207 6.51 27.47 12.13
C ILE A 207 5.56 28.10 11.10
N GLY A 208 4.67 28.98 11.56
CA GLY A 208 3.77 29.74 10.71
C GLY A 208 4.52 30.68 9.78
N GLY A 209 5.60 31.30 10.25
CA GLY A 209 6.50 32.12 9.41
C GLY A 209 7.07 31.31 8.25
N ARG A 210 7.69 30.16 8.54
CA ARG A 210 8.25 29.27 7.50
C ARG A 210 7.19 28.72 6.53
N MET A 211 5.96 28.50 7.00
CA MET A 211 4.85 28.12 6.13
C MET A 211 4.45 29.26 5.17
N MET A 212 4.41 30.49 5.67
CA MET A 212 4.15 31.68 4.85
C MET A 212 5.26 31.89 3.82
N ASP A 213 6.52 31.64 4.18
CA ASP A 213 7.64 31.69 3.25
C ASP A 213 7.49 30.61 2.15
N ALA A 214 7.11 29.39 2.51
CA ALA A 214 6.83 28.33 1.54
C ALA A 214 5.68 28.71 0.58
N LEU A 215 4.63 29.37 1.09
CA LEU A 215 3.53 29.90 0.28
C LEU A 215 3.96 31.03 -0.64
N ALA A 216 4.81 31.95 -0.16
CA ALA A 216 5.28 33.09 -0.93
C ALA A 216 6.21 32.69 -2.09
N ASN A 217 6.99 31.62 -1.89
CA ASN A 217 7.88 31.04 -2.91
C ASN A 217 7.20 29.95 -3.75
N ALA A 218 5.89 29.72 -3.58
CA ALA A 218 5.19 28.71 -4.36
C ALA A 218 4.97 29.19 -5.79
N GLU A 219 5.44 28.41 -6.75
CA GLU A 219 5.19 28.64 -8.18
C GLU A 219 4.00 27.82 -8.66
N PRO A 220 3.27 28.27 -9.69
CA PRO A 220 2.26 27.44 -10.35
C PRO A 220 2.88 26.12 -10.83
N MET A 221 2.14 25.02 -10.69
CA MET A 221 2.60 23.71 -11.16
C MET A 221 2.86 23.73 -12.67
N SER A 222 4.00 23.20 -13.09
CA SER A 222 4.40 23.11 -14.49
C SER A 222 3.48 22.18 -15.28
N THR A 223 3.44 22.32 -16.61
CA THR A 223 2.55 21.49 -17.46
C THR A 223 2.96 20.02 -17.42
N GLU A 224 4.26 19.75 -17.26
CA GLU A 224 4.85 18.42 -17.18
C GLU A 224 4.51 17.70 -15.86
N GLU A 225 4.36 18.44 -14.77
CA GLU A 225 4.05 17.89 -13.45
C GLU A 225 2.56 17.85 -13.13
N MET A 226 1.74 18.52 -13.97
CA MET A 226 0.30 18.53 -13.81
C MET A 226 -0.23 17.09 -13.84
N PRO A 227 -1.03 16.68 -12.83
CA PRO A 227 -1.69 15.38 -12.86
C PRO A 227 -2.48 15.26 -14.17
N SER A 228 -2.23 14.19 -14.92
CA SER A 228 -2.89 13.93 -16.20
C SER A 228 -4.40 14.08 -16.04
N ARG A 229 -5.09 14.64 -17.03
CA ARG A 229 -6.55 14.71 -17.00
C ARG A 229 -7.17 13.32 -16.79
N ASP A 230 -6.47 12.28 -17.24
CA ASP A 230 -6.77 10.84 -17.08
C ASP A 230 -6.40 10.26 -15.70
N ASP A 231 -5.75 11.01 -14.80
CA ASP A 231 -5.47 10.57 -13.41
C ASP A 231 -6.72 10.60 -12.51
N ARG A 232 -7.87 11.06 -13.04
CA ARG A 232 -9.11 10.53 -12.50
C ARG A 232 -9.12 9.07 -12.93
N LYS A 233 -8.97 8.14 -11.97
CA LYS A 233 -9.47 6.75 -12.11
C LYS A 233 -10.63 6.82 -13.09
N PRO A 234 -10.51 6.23 -14.29
CA PRO A 234 -11.39 6.63 -15.38
C PRO A 234 -12.80 6.46 -14.85
N ALA A 235 -13.58 7.55 -14.88
CA ALA A 235 -14.82 7.60 -14.13
C ALA A 235 -15.60 6.38 -14.59
N LEU A 236 -15.88 5.46 -13.66
CA LEU A 236 -16.65 4.27 -13.96
C LEU A 236 -17.85 4.79 -14.73
N GLY A 237 -17.97 4.40 -16.00
CA GLY A 237 -19.11 4.81 -16.82
C GLY A 237 -20.40 4.41 -16.11
N LYS A 238 -21.56 4.71 -16.69
CA LYS A 238 -22.84 4.34 -16.06
C LYS A 238 -22.87 2.88 -15.57
N ASP A 239 -22.18 1.98 -16.29
CA ASP A 239 -22.08 0.56 -15.96
C ASP A 239 -20.70 0.12 -15.43
N GLY A 240 -19.71 1.00 -15.33
CA GLY A 240 -18.35 0.63 -14.94
C GLY A 240 -18.29 -0.01 -13.55
N ALA A 241 -19.11 0.46 -12.61
CA ALA A 241 -19.21 -0.14 -11.28
C ALA A 241 -19.74 -1.58 -11.33
N LEU A 242 -20.70 -1.85 -12.23
CA LEU A 242 -21.23 -3.20 -12.46
C LEU A 242 -20.16 -4.11 -13.07
N VAL A 243 -19.38 -3.60 -14.03
CA VAL A 243 -18.24 -4.33 -14.62
C VAL A 243 -17.19 -4.65 -13.56
N ALA A 244 -16.85 -3.70 -12.69
CA ALA A 244 -15.94 -3.93 -11.58
C ALA A 244 -16.47 -5.00 -10.60
N ASP A 245 -17.77 -5.05 -10.36
CA ASP A 245 -18.39 -6.08 -9.52
C ASP A 245 -18.37 -7.47 -10.19
N LEU A 246 -18.54 -7.54 -11.51
CA LEU A 246 -18.33 -8.76 -12.29
C LEU A 246 -16.87 -9.24 -12.20
N LEU A 247 -15.90 -8.33 -12.29
CA LEU A 247 -14.47 -8.65 -12.11
C LEU A 247 -14.16 -9.14 -10.69
N LYS A 248 -14.76 -8.54 -9.65
CA LYS A 248 -14.63 -9.01 -8.26
C LYS A 248 -15.21 -10.41 -8.09
N LEU A 249 -16.31 -10.72 -8.78
CA LEU A 249 -16.88 -12.07 -8.79
C LEU A 249 -15.94 -13.06 -9.48
N LEU A 250 -15.41 -12.73 -10.65
CA LEU A 250 -14.40 -13.53 -11.36
C LEU A 250 -13.19 -13.81 -10.47
N LEU A 251 -12.67 -12.78 -9.80
CA LEU A 251 -11.54 -12.87 -8.89
C LEU A 251 -11.81 -13.86 -7.77
N LYS A 252 -12.99 -13.81 -7.15
CA LYS A 252 -13.40 -14.76 -6.09
C LYS A 252 -13.47 -16.20 -6.59
N ILE A 253 -13.98 -16.42 -7.81
CA ILE A 253 -14.03 -17.74 -8.42
C ILE A 253 -12.62 -18.27 -8.65
N ARG A 254 -11.78 -17.50 -9.35
CA ARG A 254 -10.40 -17.90 -9.67
C ARG A 254 -9.58 -18.15 -8.42
N ALA A 255 -9.61 -17.23 -7.45
CA ALA A 255 -8.94 -17.38 -6.17
C ALA A 255 -9.33 -18.70 -5.45
N LYS A 256 -10.61 -19.07 -5.49
CA LYS A 256 -11.10 -20.34 -4.92
C LYS A 256 -10.64 -21.55 -5.73
N GLU A 257 -10.69 -21.50 -7.05
CA GLU A 257 -10.30 -22.60 -7.94
C GLU A 257 -8.81 -22.96 -7.78
N ILE A 258 -7.95 -21.93 -7.72
CA ILE A 258 -6.51 -22.13 -7.52
C ILE A 258 -6.11 -22.09 -6.04
N ASN A 259 -7.06 -22.04 -5.09
CA ASN A 259 -6.80 -22.03 -3.65
C ASN A 259 -5.73 -21.01 -3.22
N VAL A 260 -5.97 -19.73 -3.50
CA VAL A 260 -5.18 -18.59 -3.02
C VAL A 260 -6.08 -17.48 -2.50
N ALA A 261 -5.49 -16.56 -1.76
CA ALA A 261 -6.15 -15.32 -1.38
C ALA A 261 -6.39 -14.41 -2.59
N ALA A 262 -7.59 -13.83 -2.70
CA ALA A 262 -7.96 -12.97 -3.82
C ALA A 262 -7.06 -11.73 -3.95
N ARG A 263 -6.70 -11.11 -2.81
CA ARG A 263 -5.79 -9.97 -2.77
C ARG A 263 -4.39 -10.23 -3.32
N LEU A 264 -3.93 -11.49 -3.35
CA LEU A 264 -2.65 -11.83 -3.98
C LEU A 264 -2.73 -11.67 -5.50
N LEU A 265 -3.88 -12.01 -6.09
CA LEU A 265 -4.12 -11.92 -7.52
C LEU A 265 -4.35 -10.47 -7.97
N ALA A 266 -5.21 -9.72 -7.28
CA ALA A 266 -5.60 -8.38 -7.69
C ALA A 266 -6.06 -7.50 -6.52
N ARG A 267 -5.83 -6.18 -6.63
CA ARG A 267 -6.44 -5.17 -5.75
C ARG A 267 -7.72 -4.63 -6.38
N SER A 268 -8.63 -4.11 -5.56
CA SER A 268 -9.90 -3.52 -6.03
C SER A 268 -9.65 -2.37 -7.02
N GLU A 269 -8.60 -1.59 -6.78
CA GLU A 269 -8.19 -0.48 -7.65
C GLU A 269 -7.79 -0.95 -9.05
N ASP A 270 -7.12 -2.11 -9.16
CA ASP A 270 -6.73 -2.67 -10.46
C ASP A 270 -7.97 -3.10 -11.25
N LEU A 271 -8.98 -3.65 -10.56
CA LEU A 271 -10.24 -4.07 -11.19
C LEU A 271 -11.06 -2.88 -11.66
N GLU A 272 -11.13 -1.82 -10.84
CA GLU A 272 -11.77 -0.56 -11.21
C GLU A 272 -11.08 0.08 -12.42
N ALA A 273 -9.75 0.10 -12.42
CA ALA A 273 -8.96 0.62 -13.53
C ALA A 273 -9.19 -0.18 -14.82
N LEU A 274 -9.17 -1.52 -14.74
CA LEU A 274 -9.43 -2.39 -15.89
C LEU A 274 -10.85 -2.19 -16.44
N ALA A 275 -11.86 -2.16 -15.56
CA ALA A 275 -13.26 -1.90 -15.92
C ALA A 275 -13.45 -0.54 -16.61
N ALA A 276 -12.61 0.42 -16.24
CA ALA A 276 -12.62 1.75 -16.79
C ALA A 276 -11.76 1.91 -18.05
N GLY A 277 -11.22 0.80 -18.59
CA GLY A 277 -10.51 0.75 -19.87
C GLY A 277 -8.99 0.85 -19.76
N GLN A 278 -8.42 1.01 -18.57
CA GLN A 278 -6.97 1.05 -18.39
C GLN A 278 -6.36 -0.32 -18.71
N ARG A 279 -5.20 -0.32 -19.37
CA ARG A 279 -4.42 -1.51 -19.71
C ARG A 279 -2.96 -1.40 -19.27
N ASP A 280 -2.42 -0.19 -19.24
CA ASP A 280 -1.03 0.04 -18.83
C ASP A 280 -0.88 0.13 -17.31
N GLY A 281 0.24 -0.37 -16.80
CA GLY A 281 0.63 -0.29 -15.38
C GLY A 281 -0.15 -1.20 -14.43
N LEU A 282 -1.01 -2.10 -14.94
CA LEU A 282 -1.80 -3.00 -14.11
C LEU A 282 -1.05 -4.31 -13.84
N SER A 283 -0.72 -4.60 -12.58
CA SER A 283 -0.01 -5.83 -12.21
C SER A 283 -0.79 -7.11 -12.54
N ILE A 284 -2.12 -7.01 -12.62
CA ILE A 284 -2.98 -8.13 -13.03
C ILE A 284 -2.75 -8.56 -14.48
N LEU A 285 -2.15 -7.70 -15.31
CA LEU A 285 -1.86 -7.96 -16.73
C LEU A 285 -0.40 -8.37 -16.98
N GLN A 286 0.32 -8.77 -15.94
CA GLN A 286 1.73 -9.13 -16.03
C GLN A 286 2.02 -10.50 -15.39
N GLY A 287 2.97 -11.23 -15.98
CA GLY A 287 3.53 -12.47 -15.44
C GLY A 287 2.45 -13.50 -15.05
N TRP A 288 2.66 -14.16 -13.90
CA TRP A 288 1.77 -15.21 -13.43
C TRP A 288 0.35 -14.70 -13.12
N ARG A 289 0.18 -13.43 -12.73
CA ARG A 289 -1.16 -12.87 -12.48
C ARG A 289 -2.00 -12.82 -13.75
N TYR A 290 -1.37 -12.50 -14.89
CA TYR A 290 -2.06 -12.53 -16.18
C TYR A 290 -2.54 -13.94 -16.50
N GLU A 291 -1.67 -14.93 -16.33
CA GLU A 291 -2.00 -16.34 -16.61
C GLU A 291 -3.13 -16.88 -15.72
N GLN A 292 -3.14 -16.50 -14.44
CA GLN A 292 -4.10 -17.02 -13.46
C GLN A 292 -5.43 -16.24 -13.39
N PHE A 293 -5.42 -14.95 -13.77
CA PHE A 293 -6.59 -14.08 -13.62
C PHE A 293 -6.70 -13.03 -14.73
N GLY A 294 -5.62 -12.32 -15.05
CA GLY A 294 -5.67 -11.15 -15.94
C GLY A 294 -6.21 -11.43 -17.33
N ARG A 295 -5.87 -12.58 -17.94
CA ARG A 295 -6.42 -12.97 -19.25
C ARG A 295 -7.94 -13.04 -19.22
N ASP A 296 -8.50 -13.77 -18.25
CA ASP A 296 -9.95 -13.91 -18.15
C ASP A 296 -10.63 -12.60 -17.73
N ALA A 297 -9.94 -11.77 -16.95
CA ALA A 297 -10.42 -10.44 -16.60
C ALA A 297 -10.54 -9.54 -17.84
N VAL A 298 -9.57 -9.62 -18.76
CA VAL A 298 -9.62 -8.95 -20.07
C VAL A 298 -10.75 -9.53 -20.94
N GLU A 299 -10.82 -10.86 -21.09
CA GLU A 299 -11.89 -11.53 -21.85
C GLU A 299 -13.28 -11.13 -21.33
N LEU A 300 -13.45 -10.97 -20.01
CA LEU A 300 -14.72 -10.56 -19.40
C LEU A 300 -15.10 -9.12 -19.75
N VAL A 301 -14.16 -8.17 -19.68
CA VAL A 301 -14.46 -6.75 -20.02
C VAL A 301 -14.62 -6.54 -21.52
N GLU A 302 -14.09 -7.44 -22.35
CA GLU A 302 -14.24 -7.43 -23.81
C GLU A 302 -15.47 -8.23 -24.28
N GLY A 303 -16.25 -8.79 -23.36
CA GLY A 303 -17.46 -9.55 -23.67
C GLY A 303 -17.20 -10.93 -24.29
N GLN A 304 -15.97 -11.42 -24.23
CA GLN A 304 -15.51 -12.75 -24.68
C GLN A 304 -15.71 -13.84 -23.61
N LEU A 305 -15.90 -13.42 -22.36
CA LEU A 305 -16.17 -14.29 -21.22
C LEU A 305 -17.42 -13.81 -20.47
N GLY A 306 -18.26 -14.75 -20.05
CA GLY A 306 -19.46 -14.49 -19.27
C GLY A 306 -19.69 -15.52 -18.18
N PHE A 307 -20.68 -15.25 -17.33
CA PHE A 307 -21.11 -16.16 -16.28
C PHE A 307 -22.40 -16.88 -16.66
N THR A 308 -22.48 -18.16 -16.32
CA THR A 308 -23.70 -18.97 -16.43
C THR A 308 -23.91 -19.74 -15.13
N VAL A 309 -25.15 -20.14 -14.85
CA VAL A 309 -25.47 -20.99 -13.70
C VAL A 309 -25.91 -22.36 -14.22
N LYS A 310 -25.13 -23.40 -13.92
CA LYS A 310 -25.46 -24.79 -14.27
C LYS A 310 -25.60 -25.60 -12.99
N ASN A 311 -26.79 -26.16 -12.77
CA ASN A 311 -27.12 -26.95 -11.58
C ASN A 311 -26.87 -26.18 -10.27
N GLY A 312 -27.28 -24.91 -10.21
CA GLY A 312 -27.08 -24.03 -9.05
C GLY A 312 -25.62 -23.62 -8.79
N LYS A 313 -24.68 -23.97 -9.68
CA LYS A 313 -23.27 -23.58 -9.57
C LYS A 313 -22.92 -22.56 -10.66
N LEU A 314 -22.26 -21.49 -10.25
CA LEU A 314 -21.69 -20.50 -11.16
C LEU A 314 -20.57 -21.15 -11.99
N LYS A 315 -20.60 -20.94 -13.29
CA LYS A 315 -19.58 -21.38 -14.26
C LYS A 315 -19.24 -20.23 -15.20
N MET A 316 -18.00 -20.23 -15.69
CA MET A 316 -17.57 -19.36 -16.77
C MET A 316 -17.92 -20.01 -18.11
N THR A 317 -18.34 -19.20 -19.08
CA THR A 317 -18.52 -19.60 -20.47
C THR A 317 -17.83 -18.56 -21.34
N ARG A 318 -17.13 -19.02 -22.38
CA ARG A 318 -16.69 -18.10 -23.43
C ARG A 318 -17.85 -17.87 -24.38
N THR A 319 -18.01 -16.62 -24.80
CA THR A 319 -18.97 -16.25 -25.83
C THR A 319 -18.34 -16.59 -27.18
N GLU A 320 -19.11 -17.15 -28.09
CA GLU A 320 -18.69 -17.19 -29.51
C GLU A 320 -18.69 -15.73 -30.01
N GLU A 321 -17.73 -15.39 -30.89
CA GLU A 321 -17.40 -14.03 -31.34
C GLU A 321 -18.63 -13.13 -31.63
N PRO A 322 -18.52 -11.79 -31.49
CA PRO A 322 -19.54 -10.89 -32.03
C PRO A 322 -19.65 -11.12 -33.54
N ALA A 323 -20.88 -11.26 -34.04
CA ALA A 323 -21.15 -11.14 -35.47
C ALA A 323 -20.61 -9.80 -35.99
N GLU A 324 -19.97 -9.85 -37.17
CA GLU A 324 -19.39 -8.74 -37.95
C GLU A 324 -20.22 -7.45 -37.95
#